data_AF-A0A2M7GNI2-F1
#
_entry.id   AF-A0A2M7GNI2-F1
#
_cell.length_a   1.000
_cell.length_b   1.000
_cell.length_c   1.000
_cell.angle_alpha   90.00
_cell.angle_beta   90.00
_cell.angle_gamma   90.00
#
_symmetry.space_group_name_H-M   'P 1'
#
loop_
_entity.id
_entity.type
_entity.pdbx_description
1 polymer ?
#
loop_
_entity_poly.entity_id
_entity_poly.type
_entity_poly.pdbx_seq_one_letter_code
_entity_poly.pdbx_strand_id
1 'polypeptide(L)'
;MSEDSKVFPSDEQSKAEQEKWKAIQKAIPLTERSLEFLGKVVGPSVEAFGGLLGDQMKSWRAANLDRLSEKWRKKIEERKVSKVALQALPFGDAYRTLEFASMEDDPDVLDLWAQIICNATDENHDAQMKKMFVDLLRQINGLEARILSIIFEHHDRYILPHEKYEDDEKFMASMQKYLGDQDTEKLRVSLMNLCRLGILTHSITEFEVFESSTHEEWIKSVNKSNIVEKITSALSNLVAELTDFSGSPMNDVLVPNERHINFILSFILTHIGWDLYRACTYPGTKGA
;
A
#
# COMPACT_ATOMS: atom_id res chain seq x y z
N MET A 1 -18.30 34.97 31.88
CA MET A 1 -17.37 34.28 30.97
C MET A 1 -18.18 33.19 30.29
N SER A 2 -18.19 33.24 28.97
CA SER A 2 -19.14 32.62 28.05
C SER A 2 -19.15 31.10 28.09
N GLU A 3 -20.35 30.54 28.24
CA GLU A 3 -20.68 29.17 27.83
C GLU A 3 -20.74 29.15 26.30
N ASP A 4 -19.78 28.47 25.68
CA ASP A 4 -19.84 28.13 24.25
C ASP A 4 -20.97 27.10 24.06
N SER A 5 -22.15 27.60 23.72
CA SER A 5 -23.26 26.80 23.25
C SER A 5 -22.84 26.02 22.02
N LYS A 6 -22.82 24.69 22.11
CA LYS A 6 -22.82 23.80 20.94
C LYS A 6 -24.08 24.12 20.12
N VAL A 7 -23.91 24.95 19.10
CA VAL A 7 -24.97 25.28 18.13
C VAL A 7 -25.25 24.02 17.34
N PHE A 8 -26.34 23.33 17.66
CA PHE A 8 -26.92 22.34 16.77
C PHE A 8 -27.42 23.06 15.51
N PRO A 9 -27.20 22.52 14.29
CA PRO A 9 -27.68 23.17 13.08
C PRO A 9 -29.20 23.33 13.14
N SER A 10 -29.71 24.49 12.72
CA SER A 10 -31.17 24.70 12.66
C SER A 10 -31.79 23.81 11.58
N ASP A 11 -33.07 23.44 11.72
CA ASP A 11 -33.81 22.62 10.75
C ASP A 11 -33.76 23.19 9.32
N GLU A 12 -33.59 24.50 9.19
CA GLU A 12 -33.40 25.18 7.90
C GLU A 12 -32.00 24.97 7.32
N GLN A 13 -30.95 24.95 8.15
CA GLN A 13 -29.60 24.61 7.72
C GLN A 13 -29.51 23.16 7.22
N SER A 14 -30.10 22.22 7.95
CA SER A 14 -30.15 20.81 7.50
C SER A 14 -30.98 20.60 6.24
N LYS A 15 -32.08 21.36 6.04
CA LYS A 15 -32.84 21.33 4.79
C LYS A 15 -32.06 21.95 3.62
N ALA A 16 -31.39 23.07 3.84
CA ALA A 16 -30.55 23.71 2.83
C ALA A 16 -29.37 22.82 2.43
N GLU A 17 -28.74 22.13 3.39
CA GLU A 17 -27.71 21.11 3.14
C GLU A 17 -28.27 19.96 2.28
N GLN A 18 -29.44 19.42 2.61
CA GLN A 18 -30.09 18.37 1.81
C GLN A 18 -30.44 18.80 0.38
N GLU A 19 -30.92 20.03 0.18
CA GLU A 19 -31.23 20.54 -1.16
C GLU A 19 -29.97 20.73 -2.01
N LYS A 20 -28.87 21.16 -1.40
CA LYS A 20 -27.56 21.28 -2.07
C LYS A 20 -26.96 19.92 -2.43
N TRP A 21 -27.09 18.91 -1.56
CA TRP A 21 -26.73 17.53 -1.87
C TRP A 21 -27.47 17.01 -3.10
N LYS A 22 -28.78 17.29 -3.18
CA LYS A 22 -29.61 16.95 -4.35
C LYS A 22 -29.17 17.70 -5.61
N ALA A 23 -28.67 18.92 -5.49
CA ALA A 23 -28.16 19.69 -6.63
C ALA A 23 -26.84 19.11 -7.17
N ILE A 24 -25.91 18.72 -6.28
CA ILE A 24 -24.67 18.01 -6.65
C ILE A 24 -25.01 16.68 -7.32
N GLN A 25 -25.92 15.90 -6.73
CA GLN A 25 -26.38 14.61 -7.26
C GLN A 25 -27.05 14.74 -8.65
N LYS A 26 -27.74 15.84 -8.92
CA LYS A 26 -28.36 16.10 -10.24
C LYS A 26 -27.34 16.53 -11.30
N ALA A 27 -26.24 17.16 -10.89
CA ALA A 27 -25.23 17.69 -11.79
C ALA A 27 -24.08 16.71 -12.10
N ILE A 28 -23.83 15.75 -11.20
CA ILE A 28 -22.74 14.78 -11.26
C ILE A 28 -23.33 13.40 -10.99
N PRO A 29 -22.99 12.35 -11.77
CA PRO A 29 -23.55 11.01 -11.63
C PRO A 29 -22.97 10.25 -10.42
N LEU A 30 -23.09 10.83 -9.21
CA LEU A 30 -22.70 10.18 -7.96
C LEU A 30 -23.82 9.26 -7.45
N THR A 31 -23.45 8.07 -7.00
CA THR A 31 -24.35 7.14 -6.32
C THR A 31 -24.57 7.58 -4.87
N GLU A 32 -25.62 7.08 -4.22
CA GLU A 32 -25.86 7.32 -2.78
C GLU A 32 -24.67 6.89 -1.91
N ARG A 33 -23.98 5.80 -2.30
CA ARG A 33 -22.79 5.30 -1.64
C ARG A 33 -21.63 6.30 -1.73
N SER A 34 -21.38 6.89 -2.90
CA SER A 34 -20.37 7.94 -3.05
C SER A 34 -20.68 9.15 -2.17
N LEU A 35 -21.96 9.52 -2.04
CA LEU A 35 -22.39 10.64 -1.19
C LEU A 35 -22.17 10.33 0.30
N GLU A 36 -22.51 9.12 0.77
CA GLU A 36 -22.23 8.68 2.15
C GLU A 36 -20.72 8.72 2.43
N PHE A 37 -19.91 8.17 1.53
CA PHE A 37 -18.46 8.18 1.63
C PHE A 37 -17.90 9.60 1.71
N LEU A 38 -18.29 10.49 0.79
CA LEU A 38 -17.84 11.89 0.81
C LEU A 38 -18.29 12.60 2.09
N GLY A 39 -19.53 12.38 2.54
CA GLY A 39 -20.01 12.94 3.81
C GLY A 39 -19.21 12.47 5.02
N LYS A 40 -18.71 11.23 5.01
CA LYS A 40 -17.90 10.66 6.10
C LYS A 40 -16.43 11.10 6.05
N VAL A 41 -15.83 11.13 4.85
CA VAL A 41 -14.40 11.48 4.69
C VAL A 41 -14.17 12.98 4.77
N VAL A 42 -15.06 13.79 4.17
CA VAL A 42 -14.92 15.25 4.09
C VAL A 42 -15.63 15.96 5.24
N GLY A 43 -16.70 15.35 5.77
CA GLY A 43 -17.53 16.01 6.79
C GLY A 43 -18.31 17.21 6.21
N PRO A 44 -18.55 18.26 7.01
CA PRO A 44 -19.40 19.40 6.64
C PRO A 44 -18.90 20.20 5.41
N SER A 45 -17.63 20.06 5.04
CA SER A 45 -16.98 20.87 3.99
C SER A 45 -17.14 20.32 2.57
N VAL A 46 -18.09 19.42 2.34
CA VAL A 46 -18.30 18.77 1.02
C VAL A 46 -18.63 19.77 -0.11
N GLU A 47 -19.18 20.94 0.23
CA GLU A 47 -19.50 21.99 -0.75
C GLU A 47 -18.26 22.41 -1.56
N ALA A 48 -17.09 22.48 -0.91
CA ALA A 48 -15.83 22.80 -1.57
C ALA A 48 -15.34 21.70 -2.53
N PHE A 49 -15.83 20.46 -2.37
CA PHE A 49 -15.50 19.33 -3.23
C PHE A 49 -16.39 19.24 -4.47
N GLY A 50 -17.54 19.92 -4.49
CA GLY A 50 -18.38 20.01 -5.69
C GLY A 50 -17.64 20.60 -6.89
N GLY A 51 -16.65 21.47 -6.64
CA GLY A 51 -15.77 22.01 -7.67
C GLY A 51 -14.79 20.99 -8.27
N LEU A 52 -14.32 20.01 -7.50
CA LEU A 52 -13.43 18.93 -7.98
C LEU A 52 -14.12 17.98 -8.95
N LEU A 53 -15.43 17.87 -8.82
CA LEU A 53 -16.30 17.11 -9.71
C LEU A 53 -16.97 18.03 -10.74
N GLY A 54 -16.50 19.28 -10.83
CA GLY A 54 -17.06 20.36 -11.63
C GLY A 54 -16.45 20.53 -13.02
N ASP A 55 -15.40 19.79 -13.37
CA ASP A 55 -14.60 19.94 -14.61
C ASP A 55 -15.11 19.10 -15.81
N GLN A 56 -14.34 18.95 -16.91
CA GLN A 56 -14.76 18.13 -18.06
C GLN A 56 -14.66 16.61 -17.81
N MET A 57 -14.03 16.18 -16.71
CA MET A 57 -13.78 14.77 -16.39
C MET A 57 -14.76 14.20 -15.35
N LYS A 58 -15.88 14.90 -15.07
CA LYS A 58 -16.84 14.57 -13.99
C LYS A 58 -17.26 13.12 -13.95
N SER A 59 -17.67 12.56 -15.09
CA SER A 59 -18.24 11.21 -15.13
C SER A 59 -17.20 10.14 -14.78
N TRP A 60 -15.95 10.36 -15.21
CA TRP A 60 -14.85 9.44 -14.91
C TRP A 60 -14.43 9.53 -13.44
N ARG A 61 -14.22 10.74 -12.91
CA ARG A 61 -13.92 10.95 -11.48
C ARG A 61 -15.04 10.43 -10.57
N ALA A 62 -16.30 10.63 -10.96
CA ALA A 62 -17.47 10.12 -10.24
C ALA A 62 -17.50 8.58 -10.21
N ALA A 63 -17.18 7.92 -11.32
CA ALA A 63 -17.06 6.46 -11.36
C ALA A 63 -15.93 5.96 -10.46
N ASN A 64 -14.80 6.66 -10.40
CA ASN A 64 -13.66 6.29 -9.57
C ASN A 64 -13.96 6.48 -8.09
N LEU A 65 -14.63 7.58 -7.73
CA LEU A 65 -15.14 7.78 -6.37
C LEU A 65 -16.15 6.72 -5.97
N ASP A 66 -17.01 6.29 -6.90
CA ASP A 66 -17.95 5.20 -6.64
C ASP A 66 -17.22 3.87 -6.37
N ARG A 67 -16.22 3.52 -7.18
CA ARG A 67 -15.34 2.36 -6.94
C ARG A 67 -14.59 2.46 -5.60
N LEU A 68 -14.05 3.63 -5.29
CA LEU A 68 -13.33 3.90 -4.04
C LEU A 68 -14.25 3.76 -2.83
N SER A 69 -15.47 4.32 -2.91
CA SER A 69 -16.47 4.26 -1.84
C SER A 69 -16.89 2.82 -1.52
N GLU A 70 -16.97 1.95 -2.53
CA GLU A 70 -17.26 0.53 -2.33
C GLU A 70 -16.13 -0.18 -1.61
N LYS A 71 -14.88 0.05 -2.03
CA LYS A 71 -13.72 -0.54 -1.38
C LYS A 71 -13.61 -0.09 0.06
N TRP A 72 -13.76 1.21 0.33
CA TRP A 72 -13.74 1.76 1.67
C TRP A 72 -14.82 1.14 2.56
N ARG A 73 -16.06 1.01 2.07
CA ARG A 73 -17.16 0.37 2.80
C ARG A 73 -16.85 -1.09 3.13
N LYS A 74 -16.35 -1.86 2.16
CA LYS A 74 -15.91 -3.24 2.39
C LYS A 74 -14.84 -3.32 3.48
N LYS A 75 -13.83 -2.43 3.47
CA LYS A 75 -12.79 -2.41 4.52
C LYS A 75 -13.39 -2.10 5.90
N ILE A 76 -14.34 -1.18 6.00
CA ILE A 76 -15.06 -0.90 7.27
C ILE A 76 -15.78 -2.15 7.77
N GLU A 77 -16.50 -2.85 6.89
CA GLU A 77 -17.26 -4.06 7.23
C GLU A 77 -16.31 -5.19 7.65
N GLU A 78 -15.25 -5.45 6.88
CA GLU A 78 -14.22 -6.46 7.15
C GLU A 78 -13.51 -6.22 8.49
N ARG A 79 -13.20 -4.94 8.79
CA ARG A 79 -12.49 -4.52 10.01
C ARG A 79 -13.43 -4.30 11.20
N LYS A 80 -14.75 -4.39 10.99
CA LYS A 80 -15.80 -4.15 11.99
C LYS A 80 -15.70 -2.75 12.63
N VAL A 81 -15.30 -1.74 11.84
CA VAL A 81 -15.21 -0.36 12.32
C VAL A 81 -16.64 0.15 12.59
N SER A 82 -16.86 0.70 13.78
CA SER A 82 -18.16 1.28 14.14
C SER A 82 -18.45 2.53 13.30
N LYS A 83 -19.67 2.69 12.78
CA LYS A 83 -20.06 3.91 12.06
C LYS A 83 -19.94 5.19 12.91
N VAL A 84 -19.98 5.06 14.24
CA VAL A 84 -19.82 6.17 15.20
C VAL A 84 -18.34 6.55 15.35
N ALA A 85 -17.44 5.59 15.13
CA ALA A 85 -15.99 5.79 15.18
C ALA A 85 -15.40 6.47 13.95
N LEU A 86 -16.23 6.70 12.92
CA LEU A 86 -15.79 7.35 11.69
C LEU A 86 -15.76 8.86 11.85
N GLN A 87 -14.55 9.42 11.80
CA GLN A 87 -14.28 10.86 11.77
C GLN A 87 -13.85 11.34 10.38
N ALA A 88 -14.18 12.59 10.08
CA ALA A 88 -13.73 13.23 8.85
C ALA A 88 -12.22 13.54 8.92
N LEU A 89 -11.56 13.45 7.76
CA LEU A 89 -10.17 13.88 7.64
C LEU A 89 -10.06 15.41 7.76
N PRO A 90 -8.93 15.95 8.23
CA PRO A 90 -8.66 17.38 8.10
C PRO A 90 -8.84 17.83 6.65
N PHE A 91 -9.49 18.98 6.44
CA PHE A 91 -9.95 19.43 5.12
C PHE A 91 -8.85 19.35 4.03
N GLY A 92 -7.64 19.82 4.35
CA GLY A 92 -6.52 19.79 3.40
C GLY A 92 -6.08 18.37 3.00
N ASP A 93 -6.17 17.42 3.92
CA ASP A 93 -5.85 16.01 3.68
C ASP A 93 -6.97 15.32 2.91
N ALA A 94 -8.24 15.57 3.28
CA ALA A 94 -9.40 15.12 2.52
C ALA A 94 -9.31 15.58 1.06
N TYR A 95 -8.99 16.86 0.85
CA TYR A 95 -8.96 17.49 -0.46
C TYR A 95 -7.89 16.88 -1.34
N ARG A 96 -6.64 16.84 -0.85
CA ARG A 96 -5.53 16.22 -1.58
C ARG A 96 -5.80 14.75 -1.87
N THR A 97 -6.29 14.01 -0.88
CA THR A 97 -6.54 12.57 -1.02
C THR A 97 -7.57 12.29 -2.09
N LEU A 98 -8.76 12.89 -1.98
CA LEU A 98 -9.84 12.63 -2.93
C LEU A 98 -9.54 13.18 -4.31
N GLU A 99 -8.81 14.29 -4.42
CA GLU A 99 -8.42 14.85 -5.71
C GLU A 99 -7.65 13.83 -6.56
N PHE A 100 -6.68 13.16 -5.95
CA PHE A 100 -5.83 12.18 -6.63
C PHE A 100 -6.43 10.78 -6.66
N ALA A 101 -7.06 10.32 -5.58
CA ALA A 101 -7.70 9.00 -5.54
C ALA A 101 -8.81 8.86 -6.58
N SER A 102 -9.56 9.94 -6.87
CA SER A 102 -10.56 9.89 -7.95
C SER A 102 -9.95 9.95 -9.36
N MET A 103 -8.65 10.21 -9.50
CA MET A 103 -7.93 10.06 -10.78
C MET A 103 -7.34 8.67 -10.96
N GLU A 104 -7.43 7.81 -9.95
CA GLU A 104 -6.85 6.47 -10.02
C GLU A 104 -7.76 5.51 -10.75
N ASP A 105 -7.23 4.85 -11.78
CA ASP A 105 -7.96 3.88 -12.59
C ASP A 105 -7.66 2.44 -12.19
N ASP A 106 -6.47 2.20 -11.65
CA ASP A 106 -6.03 0.87 -11.30
C ASP A 106 -6.75 0.38 -10.03
N PRO A 107 -7.44 -0.77 -10.10
CA PRO A 107 -8.22 -1.27 -8.96
C PRO A 107 -7.36 -1.68 -7.77
N ASP A 108 -6.10 -2.06 -7.98
CA ASP A 108 -5.18 -2.47 -6.91
C ASP A 108 -4.65 -1.23 -6.18
N VAL A 109 -4.33 -0.16 -6.91
CA VAL A 109 -3.93 1.14 -6.31
C VAL A 109 -5.12 1.78 -5.58
N LEU A 110 -6.33 1.73 -6.15
CA LEU A 110 -7.56 2.15 -5.46
C LEU A 110 -7.82 1.37 -4.16
N ASP A 111 -7.37 0.12 -4.06
CA ASP A 111 -7.48 -0.64 -2.82
C ASP A 111 -6.59 -0.06 -1.72
N LEU A 112 -5.35 0.30 -2.05
CA LEU A 112 -4.43 0.96 -1.11
C LEU A 112 -4.99 2.30 -0.64
N TRP A 113 -5.54 3.11 -1.55
CA TRP A 113 -6.26 4.33 -1.18
C TRP A 113 -7.38 4.06 -0.18
N ALA A 114 -8.24 3.08 -0.47
CA ALA A 114 -9.34 2.73 0.42
C ALA A 114 -8.88 2.25 1.80
N GLN A 115 -7.78 1.48 1.86
CA GLN A 115 -7.20 0.99 3.11
C GLN A 115 -6.71 2.14 4.00
N ILE A 116 -5.96 3.09 3.43
CA ILE A 116 -5.45 4.25 4.19
C ILE A 116 -6.59 5.18 4.59
N ILE A 117 -7.56 5.45 3.71
CA ILE A 117 -8.72 6.30 4.04
C ILE A 117 -9.54 5.65 5.17
N CYS A 118 -9.78 4.34 5.10
CA CYS A 118 -10.49 3.61 6.15
C CYS A 118 -9.79 3.77 7.50
N ASN A 119 -8.48 3.50 7.54
CA ASN A 119 -7.70 3.62 8.78
C ASN A 119 -7.61 5.06 9.29
N ALA A 120 -7.43 6.04 8.39
CA ALA A 120 -7.31 7.44 8.78
C ALA A 120 -8.65 8.07 9.21
N THR A 121 -9.78 7.45 8.86
CA THR A 121 -11.11 7.87 9.29
C THR A 121 -11.62 7.14 10.51
N ASP A 122 -10.96 6.07 10.98
CA ASP A 122 -11.32 5.39 12.22
C ASP A 122 -10.63 6.03 13.44
N GLU A 123 -11.42 6.57 14.37
CA GLU A 123 -10.91 7.17 15.61
C GLU A 123 -10.16 6.18 16.51
N ASN A 124 -10.39 4.88 16.35
CA ASN A 124 -9.71 3.83 17.12
C ASN A 124 -8.36 3.44 16.52
N HIS A 125 -8.03 3.97 15.35
CA HIS A 125 -6.77 3.70 14.67
C HIS A 125 -5.86 4.93 14.73
N ASP A 126 -4.60 4.74 15.09
CA ASP A 126 -3.60 5.82 15.18
C ASP A 126 -3.07 6.26 13.80
N ALA A 127 -3.72 5.85 12.71
CA ALA A 127 -3.26 6.20 11.37
C ALA A 127 -3.71 7.61 11.04
N GLN A 128 -2.79 8.42 10.55
CA GLN A 128 -3.11 9.74 10.02
C GLN A 128 -2.85 9.76 8.51
N MET A 129 -3.71 10.46 7.78
CA MET A 129 -3.48 10.71 6.37
C MET A 129 -2.30 11.68 6.20
N LYS A 130 -1.12 11.16 5.86
CA LYS A 130 0.09 11.96 5.63
C LYS A 130 0.20 12.35 4.15
N LYS A 131 0.72 13.56 3.87
CA LYS A 131 1.02 14.01 2.50
C LYS A 131 1.93 13.02 1.75
N MET A 132 2.90 12.42 2.43
CA MET A 132 3.79 11.43 1.82
C MET A 132 3.03 10.22 1.25
N PHE A 133 1.95 9.76 1.88
CA PHE A 133 1.17 8.62 1.38
C PHE A 133 0.47 8.96 0.07
N VAL A 134 -0.08 10.18 -0.03
CA VAL A 134 -0.67 10.71 -1.26
C VAL A 134 0.37 10.74 -2.39
N ASP A 135 1.57 11.23 -2.09
CA ASP A 135 2.65 11.35 -3.06
C ASP A 135 3.21 9.98 -3.50
N LEU A 136 3.23 8.99 -2.61
CA LEU A 136 3.62 7.61 -2.92
C LEU A 136 2.58 6.92 -3.80
N LEU A 137 1.30 6.95 -3.41
CA LEU A 137 0.24 6.23 -4.13
C LEU A 137 0.03 6.78 -5.55
N ARG A 138 0.27 8.07 -5.79
CA ARG A 138 0.27 8.66 -7.14
C ARG A 138 1.36 8.17 -8.07
N GLN A 139 2.42 7.59 -7.52
CA GLN A 139 3.62 7.20 -8.27
C GLN A 139 3.76 5.69 -8.42
N ILE A 140 2.81 4.92 -7.88
CA ILE A 140 2.78 3.48 -8.06
C ILE A 140 1.74 3.06 -9.09
N ASN A 141 1.97 1.93 -9.74
CA ASN A 141 1.03 1.27 -10.63
C ASN A 141 0.40 0.02 -9.99
N GLY A 142 -0.53 -0.64 -10.69
CA GLY A 142 -1.19 -1.85 -10.18
C GLY A 142 -0.26 -3.02 -9.88
N LEU A 143 0.79 -3.24 -10.68
CA LEU A 143 1.73 -4.32 -10.43
C LEU A 143 2.51 -4.07 -9.13
N GLU A 144 2.93 -2.83 -8.91
CA GLU A 144 3.59 -2.42 -7.67
C GLU A 144 2.65 -2.51 -6.47
N ALA A 145 1.37 -2.14 -6.61
CA ALA A 145 0.36 -2.31 -5.58
C ALA A 145 0.14 -3.80 -5.22
N ARG A 146 0.15 -4.70 -6.21
CA ARG A 146 0.08 -6.14 -5.99
C ARG A 146 1.32 -6.69 -5.26
N ILE A 147 2.52 -6.23 -5.64
CA ILE A 147 3.76 -6.58 -4.93
C ILE A 147 3.68 -6.13 -3.47
N LEU A 148 3.26 -4.89 -3.21
CA LEU A 148 3.08 -4.38 -1.85
C LEU A 148 2.05 -5.18 -1.06
N SER A 149 0.96 -5.61 -1.69
CA SER A 149 -0.06 -6.44 -1.04
C SER A 149 0.53 -7.76 -0.53
N ILE A 150 1.33 -8.45 -1.35
CA ILE A 150 2.03 -9.67 -0.94
C ILE A 150 3.00 -9.39 0.21
N ILE A 151 3.82 -8.33 0.10
CA ILE A 151 4.80 -7.97 1.13
C ILE A 151 4.09 -7.64 2.45
N PHE A 152 2.96 -6.93 2.41
CA PHE A 152 2.20 -6.56 3.61
C PHE A 152 1.52 -7.77 4.24
N GLU A 153 0.88 -8.64 3.44
CA GLU A 153 0.25 -9.88 3.92
C GLU A 153 1.27 -10.79 4.62
N HIS A 154 2.50 -10.82 4.14
CA HIS A 154 3.54 -11.71 4.62
C HIS A 154 4.71 -11.00 5.30
N HIS A 155 4.51 -9.78 5.82
CA HIS A 155 5.57 -8.98 6.44
C HIS A 155 6.28 -9.71 7.62
N ASP A 156 5.59 -10.59 8.35
CA ASP A 156 6.16 -11.45 9.40
C ASP A 156 7.23 -12.43 8.85
N ARG A 157 7.22 -12.70 7.54
CA ARG A 157 8.28 -13.45 6.84
C ARG A 157 9.64 -12.76 6.86
N TYR A 158 9.62 -11.43 6.94
CA TYR A 158 10.81 -10.59 6.83
C TYR A 158 11.40 -10.22 8.19
N ILE A 159 10.75 -10.62 9.29
CA ILE A 159 11.18 -10.32 10.67
C ILE A 159 11.60 -11.57 11.44
N LEU A 160 11.08 -12.76 11.11
CA LEU A 160 11.31 -13.99 11.89
C LEU A 160 12.22 -15.00 11.16
N PRO A 161 12.99 -15.83 11.89
CA PRO A 161 13.86 -16.86 11.29
C PRO A 161 13.08 -17.89 10.46
N HIS A 162 13.67 -18.34 9.34
CA HIS A 162 13.08 -19.30 8.38
C HIS A 162 12.50 -20.60 8.96
N GLU A 163 12.92 -21.03 10.15
CA GLU A 163 12.54 -22.33 10.73
C GLU A 163 11.09 -22.44 11.25
N LYS A 164 10.24 -21.41 11.08
CA LYS A 164 8.86 -21.40 11.63
C LYS A 164 7.72 -21.16 10.64
N TYR A 165 7.96 -21.27 9.33
CA TYR A 165 6.89 -21.03 8.35
C TYR A 165 6.08 -22.30 8.07
N GLU A 166 4.96 -22.47 8.77
CA GLU A 166 3.87 -23.39 8.38
C GLU A 166 3.05 -22.85 7.18
N ASP A 167 3.35 -21.64 6.67
CA ASP A 167 2.46 -20.88 5.77
C ASP A 167 2.98 -20.73 4.34
N ASP A 168 3.86 -21.64 3.88
CA ASP A 168 4.42 -21.61 2.52
C ASP A 168 3.35 -21.76 1.45
N GLU A 169 2.34 -22.61 1.67
CA GLU A 169 1.25 -22.76 0.71
C GLU A 169 0.44 -21.47 0.51
N LYS A 170 0.16 -20.69 1.57
CA LYS A 170 -0.58 -19.42 1.43
C LYS A 170 0.24 -18.36 0.73
N PHE A 171 1.52 -18.24 1.05
CA PHE A 171 2.42 -17.31 0.37
C PHE A 171 2.55 -17.65 -1.12
N MET A 172 2.74 -18.93 -1.45
CA MET A 172 2.77 -19.41 -2.83
C MET A 172 1.45 -19.14 -3.56
N ALA A 173 0.31 -19.32 -2.88
CA ALA A 173 -0.99 -19.02 -3.44
C ALA A 173 -1.17 -17.52 -3.73
N SER A 174 -0.76 -16.63 -2.82
CA SER A 174 -0.76 -15.17 -3.06
C SER A 174 0.17 -14.79 -4.22
N MET A 175 1.39 -15.33 -4.25
CA MET A 175 2.33 -15.12 -5.36
C MET A 175 1.73 -15.53 -6.71
N GLN A 176 1.17 -16.74 -6.80
CA GLN A 176 0.53 -17.23 -8.02
C GLN A 176 -0.67 -16.35 -8.40
N LYS A 177 -1.52 -15.99 -7.43
CA LYS A 177 -2.72 -15.18 -7.63
C LYS A 177 -2.40 -13.79 -8.18
N TYR A 178 -1.37 -13.13 -7.65
CA TYR A 178 -1.08 -11.73 -7.94
C TYR A 178 -0.02 -11.55 -9.03
N LEU A 179 0.93 -12.49 -9.16
CA LEU A 179 2.12 -12.35 -10.00
C LEU A 179 2.35 -13.52 -10.97
N GLY A 180 1.55 -14.59 -10.94
CA GLY A 180 1.83 -15.85 -11.67
C GLY A 180 2.02 -15.73 -13.19
N ASP A 181 1.44 -14.70 -13.83
CA ASP A 181 1.54 -14.47 -15.27
C ASP A 181 2.43 -13.26 -15.63
N GLN A 182 3.15 -12.70 -14.65
CA GLN A 182 3.90 -11.46 -14.85
C GLN A 182 5.27 -11.71 -15.47
N ASP A 183 5.62 -10.84 -16.42
CA ASP A 183 6.94 -10.83 -17.04
C ASP A 183 8.02 -10.43 -16.03
N THR A 184 9.15 -11.13 -16.04
CA THR A 184 10.25 -10.96 -15.07
C THR A 184 10.80 -9.54 -15.10
N GLU A 185 10.95 -8.95 -16.28
CA GLU A 185 11.47 -7.59 -16.42
C GLU A 185 10.48 -6.54 -15.92
N LYS A 186 9.18 -6.75 -16.10
CA LYS A 186 8.15 -5.90 -15.49
C LYS A 186 8.20 -5.94 -13.96
N LEU A 187 8.40 -7.13 -13.38
CA LEU A 187 8.58 -7.29 -11.93
C LEU A 187 9.83 -6.54 -11.45
N ARG A 188 10.96 -6.72 -12.14
CA ARG A 188 12.23 -6.03 -11.83
C ARG A 188 12.05 -4.51 -11.85
N VAL A 189 11.48 -3.96 -12.92
CA VAL A 189 11.24 -2.51 -13.05
C VAL A 189 10.31 -1.99 -11.94
N SER A 190 9.27 -2.76 -11.60
CA SER A 190 8.34 -2.40 -10.53
C SER A 190 9.03 -2.35 -9.16
N LEU A 191 9.87 -3.34 -8.85
CA LEU A 191 10.66 -3.38 -7.61
C LEU A 191 11.68 -2.23 -7.55
N MET A 192 12.34 -1.92 -8.67
CA MET A 192 13.24 -0.77 -8.76
C MET A 192 12.52 0.55 -8.51
N ASN A 193 11.29 0.72 -9.02
CA ASN A 193 10.49 1.91 -8.73
C ASN A 193 10.09 1.97 -7.25
N LEU A 194 9.66 0.86 -6.65
CA LEU A 194 9.37 0.80 -5.21
C LEU A 194 10.60 1.15 -4.34
N CYS A 195 11.80 0.76 -4.79
CA CYS A 195 13.07 1.18 -4.16
C CYS A 195 13.35 2.67 -4.37
N ARG A 196 13.12 3.19 -5.58
CA ARG A 196 13.26 4.64 -5.89
C ARG A 196 12.33 5.49 -5.03
N LEU A 197 11.13 5.02 -4.75
CA LEU A 197 10.17 5.66 -3.86
C LEU A 197 10.55 5.51 -2.37
N GLY A 198 11.60 4.75 -2.08
CA GLY A 198 12.07 4.47 -0.73
C GLY A 198 11.12 3.58 0.06
N ILE A 199 10.18 2.87 -0.57
CA ILE A 199 9.27 1.95 0.12
C ILE A 199 10.00 0.66 0.47
N LEU A 200 10.78 0.14 -0.50
CA LEU A 200 11.59 -1.06 -0.36
C LEU A 200 13.08 -0.73 -0.38
N THR A 201 13.86 -1.60 0.21
CA THR A 201 15.31 -1.66 0.00
C THR A 201 15.73 -3.11 -0.11
N HIS A 202 16.87 -3.36 -0.74
CA HIS A 202 17.43 -4.70 -0.73
C HIS A 202 17.80 -5.08 0.70
N SER A 203 17.32 -6.22 1.12
CA SER A 203 17.99 -6.99 2.14
C SER A 203 19.26 -7.51 1.49
N ILE A 204 20.34 -6.71 1.51
CA ILE A 204 21.68 -7.30 1.47
C ILE A 204 21.84 -7.97 2.82
N THR A 205 21.16 -9.08 3.00
CA THR A 205 21.48 -10.00 4.07
C THR A 205 22.92 -10.39 3.77
N GLU A 206 23.85 -10.13 4.69
CA GLU A 206 25.23 -10.62 4.65
C GLU A 206 25.32 -12.15 4.37
N PHE A 207 24.17 -12.84 4.39
CA PHE A 207 23.95 -14.27 4.25
C PHE A 207 23.87 -14.81 2.80
N GLU A 208 23.41 -14.05 1.80
CA GLU A 208 23.29 -14.61 0.42
C GLU A 208 24.65 -14.76 -0.29
N VAL A 209 25.63 -13.94 0.10
CA VAL A 209 27.04 -14.09 -0.30
C VAL A 209 27.62 -15.47 0.07
N PHE A 210 27.01 -16.15 1.05
CA PHE A 210 27.43 -17.45 1.56
C PHE A 210 26.40 -18.53 1.23
N GLU A 211 26.16 -18.78 -0.06
CA GLU A 211 25.20 -19.74 -0.65
C GLU A 211 25.19 -21.20 -0.12
N SER A 212 25.90 -21.59 0.95
CA SER A 212 25.90 -23.00 1.40
C SER A 212 26.19 -23.28 2.87
N SER A 213 26.20 -22.29 3.76
CA SER A 213 26.44 -22.56 5.18
C SER A 213 25.89 -21.44 6.05
N THR A 214 25.31 -21.78 7.20
CA THR A 214 25.04 -20.76 8.23
C THR A 214 26.33 -19.97 8.50
N HIS A 215 26.23 -18.71 8.92
CA HIS A 215 27.40 -17.86 9.21
C HIS A 215 28.44 -18.59 10.10
N GLU A 216 27.96 -19.39 11.06
CA GLU A 216 28.80 -20.21 11.91
C GLU A 216 29.50 -21.36 11.19
N GLU A 217 28.80 -22.07 10.30
CA GLU A 217 29.37 -23.15 9.50
C GLU A 217 30.39 -22.62 8.48
N TRP A 218 30.11 -21.45 7.88
CA TRP A 218 31.06 -20.81 6.98
C TRP A 218 32.33 -20.42 7.73
N ILE A 219 32.21 -19.74 8.89
CA ILE A 219 33.36 -19.39 9.73
C ILE A 219 34.15 -20.64 10.15
N LYS A 220 33.46 -21.72 10.55
CA LYS A 220 34.09 -23.00 10.89
C LYS A 220 34.80 -23.65 9.70
N SER A 221 34.35 -23.38 8.47
CA SER A 221 34.96 -23.88 7.23
C SER A 221 36.20 -23.08 6.78
N VAL A 222 36.40 -21.87 7.32
CA VAL A 222 37.53 -21.00 6.98
C VAL A 222 38.74 -21.35 7.83
N ASN A 223 39.87 -21.56 7.17
CA ASN A 223 41.16 -21.79 7.81
C ASN A 223 42.27 -21.05 7.05
N LYS A 224 43.47 -21.04 7.62
CA LYS A 224 44.61 -20.27 7.09
C LYS A 224 44.97 -20.64 5.64
N SER A 225 44.70 -21.88 5.21
CA SER A 225 44.99 -22.35 3.85
C SER A 225 43.94 -22.00 2.80
N ASN A 226 42.68 -21.71 3.17
CA ASN A 226 41.59 -21.46 2.22
C ASN A 226 40.92 -20.08 2.37
N ILE A 227 41.36 -19.25 3.33
CA ILE A 227 40.73 -17.96 3.63
C ILE A 227 40.70 -17.00 2.44
N VAL A 228 41.78 -16.94 1.66
CA VAL A 228 41.84 -16.05 0.49
C VAL A 228 40.85 -16.50 -0.57
N GLU A 229 40.82 -17.79 -0.90
CA GLU A 229 39.89 -18.38 -1.88
C GLU A 229 38.43 -18.18 -1.47
N LYS A 230 38.11 -18.47 -0.20
CA LYS A 230 36.74 -18.31 0.31
C LYS A 230 36.28 -16.85 0.32
N ILE A 231 37.15 -15.91 0.69
CA ILE A 231 36.83 -14.47 0.63
C ILE A 231 36.69 -14.00 -0.82
N THR A 232 37.58 -14.42 -1.72
CA THR A 232 37.48 -14.06 -3.14
C THR A 232 36.19 -14.61 -3.76
N SER A 233 35.81 -15.86 -3.47
CA SER A 233 34.55 -16.43 -3.96
C SER A 233 33.33 -15.67 -3.43
N ALA A 234 33.31 -15.36 -2.14
CA ALA A 234 32.26 -14.56 -1.52
C ALA A 234 32.17 -13.17 -2.17
N LEU A 235 33.30 -12.48 -2.31
CA LEU A 235 33.33 -11.16 -2.95
C LEU A 235 32.95 -11.22 -4.44
N SER A 236 33.34 -12.27 -5.16
CA SER A 236 32.95 -12.46 -6.56
C SER A 236 31.46 -12.71 -6.71
N ASN A 237 30.84 -13.47 -5.81
CA ASN A 237 29.40 -13.69 -5.78
C ASN A 237 28.66 -12.39 -5.45
N LEU A 238 29.12 -11.65 -4.44
CA LEU A 238 28.57 -10.33 -4.09
C LEU A 238 28.71 -9.35 -5.26
N VAL A 239 29.88 -9.30 -5.90
CA VAL A 239 30.08 -8.43 -7.08
C VAL A 239 29.16 -8.86 -8.21
N ALA A 240 29.02 -10.16 -8.49
CA ALA A 240 28.12 -10.67 -9.53
C ALA A 240 26.66 -10.25 -9.27
N GLU A 241 26.15 -10.46 -8.06
CA GLU A 241 24.82 -10.01 -7.63
C GLU A 241 24.65 -8.49 -7.80
N LEU A 242 25.65 -7.71 -7.36
CA LEU A 242 25.65 -6.25 -7.50
C LEU A 242 25.78 -5.78 -8.97
N THR A 243 26.45 -6.53 -9.85
CA THR A 243 26.55 -6.22 -11.28
C THR A 243 25.32 -6.63 -12.08
N ASP A 244 24.69 -7.77 -11.76
CA ASP A 244 23.39 -8.16 -12.31
C ASP A 244 22.30 -7.15 -11.92
N PHE A 245 22.52 -6.45 -10.81
CA PHE A 245 21.70 -5.32 -10.37
C PHE A 245 21.96 -4.00 -11.14
N SER A 246 23.15 -3.81 -11.70
CA SER A 246 23.56 -2.58 -12.38
C SER A 246 23.01 -2.39 -13.81
N GLY A 247 22.14 -3.30 -14.28
CA GLY A 247 21.36 -3.10 -15.50
C GLY A 247 22.05 -3.51 -16.80
N SER A 248 22.91 -4.55 -16.78
CA SER A 248 23.29 -5.21 -18.04
C SER A 248 22.10 -6.02 -18.58
N PRO A 249 21.56 -5.71 -19.76
CA PRO A 249 20.44 -6.43 -20.34
C PRO A 249 20.96 -7.70 -21.01
N MET A 250 21.29 -8.74 -20.25
CA MET A 250 21.58 -10.06 -20.83
C MET A 250 21.69 -11.17 -19.77
N ASN A 251 20.59 -11.86 -19.53
CA ASN A 251 20.49 -13.33 -19.64
C ASN A 251 19.04 -13.74 -19.36
N ASP A 252 18.17 -13.46 -20.34
CA ASP A 252 16.86 -14.09 -20.44
C ASP A 252 17.03 -15.60 -20.65
N VAL A 253 16.82 -16.36 -19.59
CA VAL A 253 16.34 -17.74 -19.70
C VAL A 253 15.14 -17.80 -18.79
N LEU A 254 13.97 -18.09 -19.36
CA LEU A 254 12.73 -18.47 -18.68
C LEU A 254 13.01 -19.14 -17.32
N VAL A 255 12.93 -18.39 -16.22
CA VAL A 255 13.28 -18.91 -14.89
C VAL A 255 12.00 -19.36 -14.19
N PRO A 256 11.96 -20.56 -13.57
CA PRO A 256 10.76 -21.04 -12.87
C PRO A 256 10.32 -20.12 -11.73
N ASN A 257 9.03 -20.20 -11.39
CA ASN A 257 8.34 -19.45 -10.32
C ASN A 257 9.14 -19.30 -9.00
N GLU A 258 9.98 -20.28 -8.64
CA GLU A 258 10.78 -20.27 -7.40
C GLU A 258 11.84 -19.14 -7.33
N ARG A 259 12.43 -18.69 -8.45
CA ARG A 259 13.40 -17.56 -8.37
C ARG A 259 12.73 -16.20 -8.23
N HIS A 260 11.51 -16.00 -8.74
CA HIS A 260 10.77 -14.75 -8.53
C HIS A 260 10.44 -14.53 -7.05
N ILE A 261 10.17 -15.63 -6.35
CA ILE A 261 9.95 -15.64 -4.90
C ILE A 261 11.18 -15.18 -4.16
N ASN A 262 12.33 -15.84 -4.39
CA ASN A 262 13.58 -15.45 -3.73
C ASN A 262 13.95 -14.01 -4.08
N PHE A 263 13.71 -13.59 -5.32
CA PHE A 263 13.97 -12.22 -5.75
C PHE A 263 13.08 -11.21 -5.01
N ILE A 264 11.78 -11.43 -4.86
CA ILE A 264 10.91 -10.52 -4.08
C ILE A 264 11.24 -10.57 -2.59
N LEU A 265 11.54 -11.76 -2.06
CA LEU A 265 11.93 -11.95 -0.66
C LEU A 265 13.27 -11.28 -0.31
N SER A 266 14.12 -11.00 -1.31
CA SER A 266 15.36 -10.23 -1.14
C SER A 266 15.13 -8.74 -0.82
N PHE A 267 13.88 -8.26 -0.81
CA PHE A 267 13.54 -6.88 -0.46
C PHE A 267 12.88 -6.80 0.92
N ILE A 268 13.22 -5.76 1.68
CA ILE A 268 12.61 -5.45 2.97
C ILE A 268 11.99 -4.06 2.95
N LEU A 269 11.02 -3.84 3.84
CA LEU A 269 10.42 -2.52 4.05
C LEU A 269 11.42 -1.57 4.71
N THR A 270 11.58 -0.38 4.14
CA THR A 270 12.28 0.72 4.81
C THR A 270 11.40 1.32 5.92
N HIS A 271 11.88 2.35 6.64
CA HIS A 271 11.03 3.12 7.54
C HIS A 271 9.80 3.73 6.84
N ILE A 272 9.94 4.21 5.60
CA ILE A 272 8.82 4.72 4.81
C ILE A 272 7.86 3.58 4.44
N GLY A 273 8.40 2.42 4.07
CA GLY A 273 7.61 1.23 3.78
C GLY A 273 6.84 0.74 5.00
N TRP A 274 7.44 0.74 6.18
CA TRP A 274 6.77 0.40 7.45
C TRP A 274 5.67 1.39 7.82
N ASP A 275 5.90 2.69 7.63
CA ASP A 275 4.88 3.71 7.86
C ASP A 275 3.68 3.54 6.92
N LEU A 276 3.93 3.25 5.63
CA LEU A 276 2.88 2.94 4.66
C LEU A 276 2.15 1.64 5.01
N TYR A 277 2.89 0.59 5.36
CA TYR A 277 2.34 -0.68 5.82
C TYR A 277 1.36 -0.47 6.98
N ARG A 278 1.77 0.24 8.04
CA ARG A 278 0.91 0.54 9.21
C ARG A 278 -0.29 1.40 8.86
N ALA A 279 -0.18 2.26 7.85
CA ALA A 279 -1.30 3.06 7.38
C ALA A 279 -2.32 2.23 6.59
N CYS A 280 -1.87 1.17 5.90
CA CYS A 280 -2.73 0.29 5.12
C CYS A 280 -3.31 -0.88 5.92
N THR A 281 -2.54 -1.45 6.85
CA THR A 281 -2.95 -2.60 7.64
C THR A 281 -3.71 -2.15 8.88
N TYR A 282 -4.74 -2.92 9.23
CA TYR A 282 -5.42 -2.74 10.50
C TYR A 282 -4.75 -3.69 11.48
N PRO A 283 -4.28 -3.24 12.66
CA PRO A 283 -3.72 -4.13 13.66
C PRO A 283 -4.79 -5.17 13.96
N GLY A 284 -4.50 -6.42 13.59
CA GLY A 284 -5.49 -7.48 13.64
C GLY A 284 -6.15 -7.51 15.01
N THR A 285 -7.48 -7.56 14.98
CA THR A 285 -8.25 -8.47 15.83
C THR A 285 -7.57 -9.84 15.79
N LYS A 286 -6.50 -10.01 16.58
CA LYS A 286 -6.00 -11.33 16.92
C LYS A 286 -7.16 -12.05 17.58
N GLY A 287 -7.47 -13.23 17.06
CA GLY A 287 -8.67 -13.98 17.35
C GLY A 287 -9.03 -14.00 18.84
N ALA A 288 -10.33 -13.83 19.08
CA ALA A 288 -11.03 -14.55 20.13
C ALA A 288 -10.81 -16.07 19.98
#